data_AF-W2WGZ9-F1
#
_entry.id   AF-W2WGZ9-F1
#
_cell.length_a   1.000
_cell.length_b   1.000
_cell.length_c   1.000
_cell.angle_alpha   90.00
_cell.angle_beta   90.00
_cell.angle_gamma   90.00
#
_symmetry.space_group_name_H-M   'P 1'
#
loop_
_entity.id
_entity.type
_entity.pdbx_description
1 polymer ?
#
loop_
_entity_poly.entity_id
_entity_poly.type
_entity_poly.pdbx_seq_one_letter_code
_entity_poly.pdbx_strand_id
1 'polypeptide(L)'
;MLSTEEQKRQASLDKRRRRNREAMQRARQRDKDHMESLRLEAQRLEDTHRKLLSQVDQSLSQIFVSESRNDRTADLQRQLEDAREQANKLMTQNRAFQEQLRDRVKGEDRMEGLLKEMARDQQVQERVYKQLCQENPVDVGIKPKFTLERATKVILTSRQQRALVDRVGFADTQRVYLFGWTTLHRFQDNNLYYSFKKTFKNRSATQMADRNWENEIKFVTYRSASEAATQQFHVVQKFNDETYLIAREKQDPDHEGKVVRLLYLRFRLLEVNGSYAVVTQSVPQEASFSTGTLGKIWANDACMWNHFIPVMDEKGEEHCEIHLTGSSSVGDPRSVRTNVLETVMGLLRWENINVGPTLSLTQAFQPDRDEHFVERYGADGS
;
A
#
# COMPACT_ATOMS: atom_id res chain seq x y z
N MET A 1 -21.63 26.90 -13.76
CA MET A 1 -20.51 27.26 -14.65
C MET A 1 -19.35 27.68 -13.76
N LEU A 2 -18.18 27.03 -13.85
CA LEU A 2 -17.01 27.34 -13.01
C LEU A 2 -16.50 28.76 -13.33
N SER A 3 -16.04 29.49 -12.32
CA SER A 3 -15.51 30.85 -12.47
C SER A 3 -14.30 30.85 -13.40
N THR A 4 -14.14 31.91 -14.20
CA THR A 4 -13.02 32.10 -15.14
C THR A 4 -11.64 31.99 -14.47
N GLU A 5 -11.56 32.28 -13.16
CA GLU A 5 -10.35 32.10 -12.35
C GLU A 5 -10.08 30.63 -11.99
N GLU A 6 -11.11 29.85 -11.70
CA GLU A 6 -10.99 28.42 -11.40
C GLU A 6 -10.57 27.64 -12.64
N GLN A 7 -11.08 28.03 -13.82
CA GLN A 7 -10.67 27.45 -15.10
C GLN A 7 -9.19 27.76 -15.41
N LYS A 8 -8.72 28.97 -15.11
CA LYS A 8 -7.30 29.35 -15.27
C LYS A 8 -6.40 28.61 -14.27
N ARG A 9 -6.82 28.43 -13.02
CA ARG A 9 -6.11 27.61 -12.02
C ARG A 9 -6.03 26.15 -12.46
N GLN A 10 -7.13 25.58 -12.96
CA GLN A 10 -7.17 24.20 -13.43
C GLN A 10 -6.26 23.99 -14.65
N ALA A 11 -6.31 24.89 -15.63
CA ALA A 11 -5.43 24.85 -16.79
C ALA A 11 -3.94 24.98 -16.42
N SER A 12 -3.62 25.81 -15.42
CA SER A 12 -2.25 25.94 -14.88
C SER A 12 -1.77 24.65 -14.21
N LEU A 13 -2.62 24.03 -13.39
CA LEU A 13 -2.33 22.75 -12.73
C LEU A 13 -2.13 21.61 -13.75
N ASP A 14 -2.96 21.55 -14.78
CA ASP A 14 -2.85 20.51 -15.80
C ASP A 14 -1.62 20.71 -16.69
N LYS A 15 -1.22 21.97 -16.97
CA LYS A 15 0.05 22.30 -17.62
C LYS A 15 1.25 21.87 -16.78
N ARG A 16 1.19 22.05 -15.46
CA ARG A 16 2.24 21.61 -14.52
C ARG A 16 2.33 20.09 -14.45
N ARG A 17 1.19 19.38 -14.39
CA ARG A 17 1.12 17.91 -14.43
C ARG A 17 1.66 17.33 -15.73
N ARG A 18 1.38 17.96 -16.87
CA ARG A 18 1.92 17.56 -18.17
C ARG A 18 3.45 17.71 -18.20
N ARG A 19 3.97 18.86 -17.79
CA ARG A 19 5.44 19.10 -17.72
C ARG A 19 6.13 18.12 -16.77
N ASN A 20 5.52 17.80 -15.64
CA ASN A 20 6.07 16.82 -14.70
C ASN A 20 6.10 15.40 -15.33
N ARG A 21 5.03 14.98 -16.01
CA ARG A 21 5.00 13.70 -16.75
C ARG A 21 6.09 13.63 -17.82
N GLU A 22 6.25 14.68 -18.61
CA GLU A 22 7.30 14.77 -19.64
C GLU A 22 8.71 14.81 -19.05
N ALA A 23 8.91 15.42 -17.87
CA ALA A 23 10.18 15.42 -17.17
C ALA A 23 10.52 14.03 -16.58
N MET A 24 9.54 13.34 -16.00
CA MET A 24 9.66 11.96 -15.52
C MET A 24 9.96 10.99 -16.66
N GLN A 25 9.29 11.13 -17.80
CA GLN A 25 9.59 10.34 -19.00
C GLN A 25 11.02 10.57 -19.47
N ARG A 26 11.49 11.82 -19.53
CA ARG A 26 12.87 12.15 -19.89
C ARG A 26 13.91 11.67 -18.88
N ALA A 27 13.60 11.67 -17.58
CA ALA A 27 14.47 11.12 -16.56
C ALA A 27 14.59 9.60 -16.70
N ARG A 28 13.47 8.90 -16.87
CA ARG A 28 13.44 7.45 -17.08
C ARG A 28 14.11 7.03 -18.38
N GLN A 29 13.95 7.81 -19.45
CA GLN A 29 14.65 7.55 -20.69
C GLN A 29 16.16 7.70 -20.49
N ARG A 30 16.61 8.75 -19.78
CA ARG A 30 18.04 8.91 -19.44
C ARG A 30 18.58 7.77 -18.59
N ASP A 31 17.81 7.27 -17.61
CA ASP A 31 18.23 6.11 -16.81
C ASP A 31 18.30 4.84 -17.66
N LYS A 32 17.35 4.65 -18.58
CA LYS A 32 17.36 3.53 -19.51
C LYS A 32 18.57 3.60 -20.46
N ASP A 33 18.82 4.76 -21.04
CA ASP A 33 19.96 5.01 -21.92
C ASP A 33 21.29 4.84 -21.16
N HIS A 34 21.35 5.27 -19.90
CA HIS A 34 22.51 5.08 -19.03
C HIS A 34 22.76 3.60 -18.71
N MET A 35 21.71 2.85 -18.37
CA MET A 35 21.79 1.40 -18.15
C MET A 35 22.18 0.64 -19.42
N GLU A 36 21.73 1.11 -20.58
CA GLU A 36 22.14 0.57 -21.88
C GLU A 36 23.61 0.86 -22.17
N SER A 37 24.08 2.08 -21.87
CA SER A 37 25.50 2.44 -21.95
C SER A 37 26.37 1.56 -21.04
N LEU A 38 25.96 1.33 -19.80
CA LEU A 38 26.69 0.46 -18.86
C LEU A 38 26.75 -0.99 -19.35
N ARG A 39 25.69 -1.49 -20.00
CA ARG A 39 25.69 -2.83 -20.62
C ARG A 39 26.67 -2.92 -21.79
N LEU A 40 26.69 -1.92 -22.66
CA LEU A 40 27.64 -1.85 -23.78
C LEU A 40 29.08 -1.76 -23.28
N GLU A 41 29.32 -0.99 -22.21
CA GLU A 41 30.64 -0.86 -21.61
C GLU A 41 31.09 -2.16 -20.93
N ALA A 42 30.20 -2.86 -20.22
CA ALA A 42 30.47 -4.18 -19.68
C ALA A 42 30.80 -5.20 -20.79
N GLN A 43 30.04 -5.19 -21.89
CA GLN A 43 30.31 -6.07 -23.03
C GLN A 43 31.65 -5.76 -23.70
N ARG A 44 32.00 -4.48 -23.83
CA ARG A 44 33.30 -4.04 -24.34
C ARG A 44 34.44 -4.47 -23.42
N LEU A 45 34.27 -4.37 -22.11
CA LEU A 45 35.23 -4.85 -21.11
C LEU A 45 35.41 -6.37 -21.21
N GLU A 46 34.33 -7.13 -21.34
CA GLU A 46 34.37 -8.58 -21.55
C GLU A 46 35.12 -8.97 -22.83
N ASP A 47 34.87 -8.28 -23.95
CA ASP A 47 35.55 -8.54 -25.21
C ASP A 47 37.04 -8.15 -25.17
N THR A 48 37.36 -7.04 -24.51
CA THR A 48 38.76 -6.59 -24.33
C THR A 48 39.51 -7.59 -23.46
N HIS A 49 38.88 -8.06 -22.40
CA HIS A 49 39.44 -9.07 -21.50
C HIS A 49 39.64 -10.42 -22.20
N ARG A 50 38.68 -10.85 -23.04
CA ARG A 50 38.80 -12.06 -23.86
C ARG A 50 39.97 -11.95 -24.85
N LYS A 51 40.20 -10.77 -25.44
CA LYS A 51 41.38 -10.51 -26.29
C LYS A 51 42.69 -10.57 -25.50
N LEU A 52 42.77 -9.96 -24.32
CA LEU A 52 43.96 -10.02 -23.48
C LEU A 52 44.31 -11.47 -23.09
N LEU A 53 43.31 -12.27 -22.70
CA LEU A 53 43.49 -13.70 -22.43
C LEU A 53 44.04 -14.45 -23.65
N SER A 54 43.54 -14.15 -24.86
CA SER A 54 44.04 -14.77 -26.09
C SER A 54 45.49 -14.39 -26.43
N GLN A 55 45.89 -13.15 -26.14
CA GLN A 55 47.27 -12.66 -26.36
C GLN A 55 48.25 -13.28 -25.36
N VAL A 56 47.79 -13.48 -24.12
CA VAL A 56 48.52 -14.20 -23.07
C VAL A 56 48.71 -15.67 -23.46
N ASP A 57 47.66 -16.37 -23.90
CA ASP A 57 47.74 -17.76 -24.37
C ASP A 57 48.68 -17.89 -25.61
N GLN A 58 48.68 -16.90 -26.52
CA GLN A 58 49.64 -16.84 -27.64
C GLN A 58 51.09 -16.59 -27.19
N SER A 59 51.30 -15.72 -26.20
CA SER A 59 52.64 -15.44 -25.67
C SER A 59 53.19 -16.66 -24.92
N LEU A 60 52.35 -17.38 -24.19
CA LEU A 60 52.70 -18.64 -23.53
C LEU A 60 53.12 -19.72 -24.53
N SER A 61 52.37 -19.89 -25.61
CA SER A 61 52.71 -20.86 -26.67
C SER A 61 54.01 -20.52 -27.40
N GLN A 62 54.41 -19.24 -27.48
CA GLN A 62 55.72 -18.84 -28.00
C GLN A 62 56.87 -19.11 -27.01
N ILE A 63 56.65 -18.94 -25.71
CA ILE A 63 57.65 -19.25 -24.66
C ILE A 63 57.93 -20.76 -24.61
N PHE A 64 56.92 -21.61 -24.83
CA PHE A 64 57.08 -23.07 -24.88
C PHE A 64 57.93 -23.57 -26.05
N VAL A 65 58.14 -22.76 -27.11
CA VAL A 65 58.93 -23.13 -28.30
C VAL A 65 60.41 -22.74 -28.16
N SER A 66 60.77 -21.87 -27.20
CA SER A 66 62.15 -21.47 -26.95
C SER A 66 62.72 -22.22 -25.74
N GLU A 67 63.47 -23.29 -25.99
CA GLU A 67 64.20 -24.07 -24.98
C GLU A 67 65.29 -23.23 -24.30
N SER A 68 64.91 -22.45 -23.29
CA SER A 68 65.83 -21.90 -22.28
C SER A 68 65.12 -21.87 -20.93
N ARG A 69 65.22 -22.99 -20.22
CA ARG A 69 64.63 -23.22 -18.91
C ARG A 69 65.35 -22.35 -17.85
N ASN A 70 64.70 -21.26 -17.42
CA ASN A 70 65.16 -20.41 -16.31
C ASN A 70 64.04 -20.28 -15.25
N ASP A 71 64.37 -20.20 -13.96
CA ASP A 71 63.40 -20.04 -12.85
C ASP A 71 62.38 -18.92 -13.10
N ARG A 72 62.80 -17.88 -13.84
CA ARG A 72 61.99 -16.73 -14.25
C ARG A 72 60.77 -17.10 -15.12
N THR A 73 60.87 -18.15 -15.95
CA THR A 73 59.74 -18.64 -16.75
C THR A 73 58.70 -19.38 -15.91
N ALA A 74 59.14 -20.09 -14.85
CA ALA A 74 58.23 -20.78 -13.94
C ALA A 74 57.44 -19.79 -13.06
N ASP A 75 58.09 -18.73 -12.58
CA ASP A 75 57.44 -17.67 -11.80
C ASP A 75 56.41 -16.88 -12.64
N LEU A 76 56.73 -16.58 -13.90
CA LEU A 76 55.78 -15.94 -14.83
C LEU A 76 54.58 -16.83 -15.14
N GLN A 77 54.78 -18.14 -15.27
CA GLN A 77 53.70 -19.11 -15.45
C GLN A 77 52.74 -19.12 -14.26
N ARG A 78 53.30 -19.08 -13.04
CA ARG A 78 52.52 -19.06 -11.80
C ARG A 78 51.69 -17.78 -11.65
N GLN A 79 52.29 -16.61 -11.93
CA GLN A 79 51.58 -15.33 -11.92
C GLN A 79 50.47 -15.28 -12.97
N LEU A 80 50.67 -15.94 -14.10
CA LEU A 80 49.66 -16.04 -15.15
C LEU A 80 48.50 -16.97 -14.79
N GLU A 81 48.78 -18.09 -14.12
CA GLU A 81 47.74 -18.98 -13.58
C GLU A 81 46.92 -18.28 -12.49
N ASP A 82 47.57 -17.58 -11.56
CA ASP A 82 46.89 -16.77 -10.52
C ASP A 82 46.02 -15.67 -11.13
N ALA A 83 46.53 -14.95 -12.14
CA ALA A 83 45.78 -13.91 -12.84
C ALA A 83 44.57 -14.50 -13.59
N ARG A 84 44.72 -15.68 -14.20
CA ARG A 84 43.64 -16.38 -14.91
C ARG A 84 42.57 -16.89 -13.93
N GLU A 85 42.97 -17.36 -12.76
CA GLU A 85 42.04 -17.80 -11.73
C GLU A 85 41.26 -16.63 -11.11
N GLN A 86 41.94 -15.51 -10.82
CA GLN A 86 41.29 -14.27 -10.39
C GLN A 86 40.32 -13.73 -11.45
N ALA A 87 40.73 -13.74 -12.72
CA ALA A 87 39.90 -13.32 -13.84
C ALA A 87 38.62 -14.15 -13.98
N ASN A 88 38.71 -15.49 -13.88
CA ASN A 88 37.56 -16.39 -13.90
C ASN A 88 36.63 -16.18 -12.70
N LYS A 89 37.20 -15.92 -11.52
CA LYS A 89 36.44 -15.63 -10.30
C LYS A 89 35.66 -14.33 -10.43
N LEU A 90 36.29 -13.26 -10.92
CA LEU A 90 35.64 -11.98 -11.19
C LEU A 90 34.54 -12.14 -12.25
N MET A 91 34.78 -12.89 -13.32
CA MET A 91 33.77 -13.12 -14.37
C MET A 91 32.52 -13.83 -13.83
N THR A 92 32.71 -14.81 -12.94
CA THR A 92 31.62 -15.55 -12.31
C THR A 92 30.83 -14.65 -11.35
N GLN A 93 31.51 -13.82 -10.56
CA GLN A 93 30.88 -12.83 -9.68
C GLN A 93 30.10 -11.78 -10.46
N ASN A 94 30.66 -11.27 -11.56
CA ASN A 94 30.02 -10.25 -12.39
C ASN A 94 28.76 -10.79 -13.07
N ARG A 95 28.79 -12.04 -13.55
CA ARG A 95 27.62 -12.73 -14.08
C ARG A 95 26.51 -12.91 -13.04
N ALA A 96 26.87 -13.36 -11.84
CA ALA A 96 25.91 -13.51 -10.73
C ALA A 96 25.28 -12.16 -10.35
N PHE A 97 26.08 -11.08 -10.35
CA PHE A 97 25.60 -9.73 -10.08
C PHE A 97 24.66 -9.22 -11.17
N GLN A 98 24.96 -9.47 -12.45
CA GLN A 98 24.09 -9.12 -13.57
C GLN A 98 22.74 -9.87 -13.52
N GLU A 99 22.73 -11.15 -13.10
CA GLU A 99 21.51 -11.93 -12.91
C GLU A 99 20.66 -11.35 -11.76
N GLN A 100 21.27 -11.03 -10.61
CA GLN A 100 20.57 -10.38 -9.49
C GLN A 100 19.97 -9.02 -9.88
N LEU A 101 20.72 -8.18 -10.61
CA LEU A 101 20.21 -6.89 -11.10
C LEU A 101 19.03 -7.09 -12.05
N ARG A 102 19.11 -8.06 -12.96
CA ARG A 102 18.02 -8.37 -13.90
C ARG A 102 16.75 -8.80 -13.17
N ASP A 103 16.87 -9.62 -12.14
CA ASP A 103 15.73 -10.09 -11.37
C ASP A 103 15.12 -9.00 -10.49
N ARG A 104 15.97 -8.11 -9.94
CA ARG A 104 15.51 -6.92 -9.21
C ARG A 104 14.74 -5.97 -10.11
N VAL A 105 15.27 -5.64 -11.29
CA VAL A 105 14.59 -4.78 -12.29
C VAL A 105 13.25 -5.38 -12.71
N LYS A 106 13.19 -6.69 -12.99
CA LYS A 106 11.91 -7.37 -13.27
C LYS A 106 10.93 -7.29 -12.10
N GLY A 107 11.41 -7.36 -10.86
CA GLY A 107 10.60 -7.20 -9.65
C GLY A 107 10.04 -5.79 -9.53
N GLU A 108 10.87 -4.78 -9.75
CA GLU A 108 10.50 -3.36 -9.72
C GLU A 108 9.49 -3.02 -10.83
N ASP A 109 9.69 -3.51 -12.06
CA ASP A 109 8.76 -3.32 -13.18
C ASP A 109 7.38 -3.94 -12.91
N ARG A 110 7.34 -5.15 -12.33
CA ARG A 110 6.09 -5.80 -11.92
C ARG A 110 5.36 -5.00 -10.85
N MET A 111 6.10 -4.49 -9.86
CA MET A 111 5.54 -3.68 -8.79
C MET A 111 5.03 -2.32 -9.31
N GLU A 112 5.75 -1.66 -10.22
CA GLU A 112 5.28 -0.44 -10.86
C GLU A 112 4.02 -0.69 -11.70
N GLY A 113 3.96 -1.84 -12.40
CA GLY A 113 2.77 -2.30 -13.11
C GLY A 113 1.55 -2.41 -12.19
N LEU A 114 1.69 -3.12 -11.07
CA LEU A 114 0.64 -3.28 -10.07
C LEU A 114 0.21 -1.94 -9.47
N LEU A 115 1.15 -1.05 -9.14
CA LEU A 115 0.84 0.28 -8.60
C LEU A 115 0.09 1.16 -9.62
N LYS A 116 0.45 1.10 -10.90
CA LYS A 116 -0.26 1.81 -11.98
C LYS A 116 -1.66 1.27 -12.18
N GLU A 117 -1.84 -0.04 -12.09
CA GLU A 117 -3.14 -0.68 -12.17
C GLU A 117 -4.01 -0.28 -10.97
N MET A 118 -3.48 -0.36 -9.74
CA MET A 118 -4.15 0.11 -8.53
C MET A 118 -4.55 1.59 -8.61
N ALA A 119 -3.71 2.46 -9.19
CA ALA A 119 -4.04 3.87 -9.36
C ALA A 119 -5.14 4.11 -10.41
N ARG A 120 -5.21 3.29 -11.47
CA ARG A 120 -6.31 3.35 -12.45
C ARG A 120 -7.60 2.83 -11.85
N ASP A 121 -7.54 1.72 -11.12
CA ASP A 121 -8.67 1.16 -10.38
C ASP A 121 -9.23 2.19 -9.40
N GLN A 122 -8.37 2.88 -8.67
CA GLN A 122 -8.76 3.96 -7.76
C GLN A 122 -9.50 5.09 -8.48
N GLN A 123 -9.05 5.51 -9.68
CA GLN A 123 -9.73 6.54 -10.46
C GLN A 123 -11.08 6.09 -11.02
N VAL A 124 -11.19 4.83 -11.43
CA VAL A 124 -12.46 4.24 -11.87
C VAL A 124 -13.42 4.14 -10.68
N GLN A 125 -12.91 3.70 -9.53
CA GLN A 125 -13.64 3.60 -8.28
C GLN A 125 -14.18 4.96 -7.81
N GLU A 126 -13.39 6.04 -7.87
CA GLU A 126 -13.86 7.39 -7.56
C GLU A 126 -15.00 7.86 -8.48
N ARG A 127 -15.03 7.41 -9.75
CA ARG A 127 -16.13 7.73 -10.68
C ARG A 127 -17.39 6.92 -10.38
N VAL A 128 -17.24 5.61 -10.19
CA VAL A 128 -18.35 4.71 -9.82
C VAL A 128 -18.97 5.14 -8.49
N TYR A 129 -18.13 5.55 -7.53
CA TYR A 129 -18.55 6.09 -6.25
C TYR A 129 -19.39 7.37 -6.37
N LYS A 130 -18.95 8.33 -7.21
CA LYS A 130 -19.72 9.56 -7.47
C LYS A 130 -21.06 9.27 -8.13
N GLN A 131 -21.16 8.20 -8.92
CA GLN A 131 -22.40 7.76 -9.55
C GLN A 131 -23.34 7.07 -8.55
N LEU A 132 -22.82 6.19 -7.69
CA LEU A 132 -23.58 5.51 -6.64
C LEU A 132 -24.12 6.47 -5.55
N CYS A 133 -23.41 7.56 -5.25
CA CYS A 133 -23.87 8.56 -4.30
C CYS A 133 -24.95 9.51 -4.86
N GLN A 134 -25.16 9.52 -6.18
CA GLN A 134 -26.18 10.36 -6.82
C GLN A 134 -27.56 9.68 -6.87
N GLU A 135 -27.60 8.36 -6.80
CA GLU A 135 -28.85 7.60 -6.68
C GLU A 135 -29.10 7.35 -5.20
N ASN A 136 -29.89 8.21 -4.55
CA ASN A 136 -30.57 7.84 -3.30
C ASN A 136 -31.61 6.77 -3.66
N PRO A 137 -31.46 5.48 -3.29
CA PRO A 137 -32.58 4.57 -3.38
C PRO A 137 -33.31 4.70 -2.04
N VAL A 138 -34.38 5.49 -2.11
CA VAL A 138 -35.70 5.22 -1.52
C VAL A 138 -35.71 4.06 -0.52
N ASP A 139 -35.93 4.43 0.74
CA ASP A 139 -36.73 3.69 1.72
C ASP A 139 -36.63 2.16 1.62
N VAL A 140 -35.46 1.61 1.96
CA VAL A 140 -35.36 0.21 2.35
C VAL A 140 -36.30 0.11 3.55
N GLY A 141 -37.48 -0.50 3.40
CA GLY A 141 -38.59 -0.53 4.37
C GLY A 141 -38.30 -1.16 5.75
N ILE A 142 -37.05 -1.08 6.21
CA ILE A 142 -36.56 -1.22 7.56
C ILE A 142 -37.16 -0.06 8.37
N LYS A 143 -38.40 -0.25 8.83
CA LYS A 143 -39.01 0.60 9.84
C LYS A 143 -38.05 0.74 11.05
N PRO A 144 -38.04 1.89 11.74
CA PRO A 144 -37.12 2.16 12.85
C PRO A 144 -37.43 1.21 14.02
N LYS A 145 -36.75 0.07 14.05
CA LYS A 145 -36.81 -0.92 15.15
C LYS A 145 -35.45 -1.16 15.80
N PHE A 146 -34.39 -0.53 15.29
CA PHE A 146 -33.08 -0.59 15.93
C PHE A 146 -32.96 0.58 16.92
N THR A 147 -33.12 0.27 18.21
CA THR A 147 -33.09 1.27 19.29
C THR A 147 -31.63 1.60 19.65
N LEU A 148 -31.43 2.75 20.31
CA LEU A 148 -30.12 3.14 20.81
C LEU A 148 -29.55 2.11 21.78
N GLU A 149 -30.39 1.54 22.66
CA GLU A 149 -29.99 0.49 23.60
C GLU A 149 -29.43 -0.76 22.90
N ARG A 150 -30.05 -1.16 21.77
CA ARG A 150 -29.55 -2.26 20.93
C ARG A 150 -28.22 -1.91 20.28
N ALA A 151 -28.06 -0.68 19.80
CA ALA A 151 -26.79 -0.20 19.26
C ALA A 151 -25.70 -0.22 20.33
N THR A 152 -25.98 0.25 21.54
CA THR A 152 -25.06 0.18 22.68
C THR A 152 -24.67 -1.25 23.01
N LYS A 153 -25.62 -2.20 23.01
CA LYS A 153 -25.32 -3.61 23.23
C LYS A 153 -24.35 -4.16 22.18
N VAL A 154 -24.53 -3.84 20.90
CA VAL A 154 -23.61 -4.26 19.83
C VAL A 154 -22.23 -3.63 20.00
N ILE A 155 -22.13 -2.36 20.41
CA ILE A 155 -20.85 -1.69 20.72
C ILE A 155 -20.14 -2.37 21.89
N LEU A 156 -20.87 -2.80 22.92
CA LEU A 156 -20.28 -3.52 24.05
C LEU A 156 -19.82 -4.92 23.63
N THR A 157 -20.59 -5.63 22.81
CA THR A 157 -20.22 -6.94 22.26
C THR A 157 -18.98 -6.86 21.38
N SER A 158 -18.83 -5.80 20.57
CA SER A 158 -17.65 -5.66 19.70
C SER A 158 -16.35 -5.57 20.51
N ARG A 159 -16.37 -4.94 21.70
CA ARG A 159 -15.23 -4.87 22.62
C ARG A 159 -14.83 -6.25 23.12
N GLN A 160 -15.82 -7.09 23.44
CA GLN A 160 -15.59 -8.47 23.85
C GLN A 160 -15.03 -9.32 22.71
N GLN A 161 -15.54 -9.14 21.49
CA GLN A 161 -15.04 -9.83 20.30
C GLN A 161 -13.60 -9.44 19.97
N ARG A 162 -13.24 -8.16 20.08
CA ARG A 162 -11.84 -7.72 19.96
C ARG A 162 -10.94 -8.45 20.94
N ALA A 163 -11.33 -8.50 22.22
CA ALA A 163 -10.56 -9.22 23.23
C ALA A 163 -10.44 -10.72 22.91
N LEU A 164 -11.43 -11.30 22.22
CA LEU A 164 -11.36 -12.66 21.72
C LEU A 164 -10.33 -12.81 20.58
N VAL A 165 -10.24 -11.86 19.64
CA VAL A 165 -9.17 -11.85 18.61
C VAL A 165 -7.78 -11.83 19.27
N ASP A 166 -7.60 -11.03 20.32
CA ASP A 166 -6.34 -10.98 21.07
C ASP A 166 -6.06 -12.31 21.81
N ARG A 167 -7.11 -12.98 22.32
CA ARG A 167 -7.03 -14.27 23.05
C ARG A 167 -6.83 -15.50 22.17
N VAL A 168 -7.43 -15.53 20.98
CA VAL A 168 -7.23 -16.61 19.97
C VAL A 168 -5.73 -16.79 19.72
N GLY A 169 -4.96 -15.72 19.90
CA GLY A 169 -3.53 -15.74 19.99
C GLY A 169 -2.91 -15.85 18.61
N PHE A 170 -1.79 -15.17 18.42
CA PHE A 170 -0.97 -15.25 17.22
C PHE A 170 0.41 -15.85 17.52
N ALA A 171 0.53 -16.55 18.65
CA ALA A 171 1.80 -17.03 19.19
C ALA A 171 2.50 -18.01 18.24
N ASP A 172 1.74 -18.95 17.66
CA ASP A 172 2.27 -19.98 16.75
C ASP A 172 2.19 -19.57 15.27
N THR A 173 1.62 -18.40 14.97
CA THR A 173 1.54 -17.90 13.59
C THR A 173 2.81 -17.17 13.19
N GLN A 174 3.33 -17.50 12.00
CA GLN A 174 4.50 -16.82 11.45
C GLN A 174 4.20 -15.32 11.27
N ARG A 175 4.95 -14.46 11.96
CA ARG A 175 4.91 -13.01 11.75
C ARG A 175 5.46 -12.70 10.36
N VAL A 176 4.64 -12.03 9.55
CA VAL A 176 5.07 -11.57 8.23
C VAL A 176 5.21 -10.06 8.26
N TYR A 177 6.36 -9.56 7.82
CA TYR A 177 6.60 -8.13 7.67
C TYR A 177 6.33 -7.72 6.22
N LEU A 178 5.29 -6.94 5.99
CA LEU A 178 4.86 -6.52 4.66
C LEU A 178 4.76 -5.00 4.59
N PHE A 179 5.62 -4.35 3.81
CA PHE A 179 5.60 -2.89 3.61
C PHE A 179 5.61 -2.09 4.92
N GLY A 180 6.33 -2.58 5.94
CA GLY A 180 6.40 -1.96 7.28
C GLY A 180 5.24 -2.34 8.21
N TRP A 181 4.27 -3.12 7.76
CA TRP A 181 3.25 -3.73 8.63
C TRP A 181 3.79 -5.01 9.26
N THR A 182 3.52 -5.15 10.56
CA THR A 182 3.52 -6.45 11.22
C THR A 182 2.17 -7.10 10.95
N THR A 183 2.18 -8.17 10.15
CA THR A 183 0.97 -8.87 9.72
C THR A 183 0.85 -10.20 10.44
N LEU A 184 -0.29 -10.38 11.10
CA LEU A 184 -0.70 -11.60 11.76
C LEU A 184 -2.08 -11.99 11.24
N HIS A 185 -2.24 -13.25 10.84
CA HIS A 185 -3.53 -13.79 10.47
C HIS A 185 -3.60 -15.27 10.84
N ARG A 186 -4.80 -15.72 11.18
CA ARG A 186 -5.09 -17.10 11.57
C ARG A 186 -6.46 -17.49 11.05
N PHE A 187 -6.57 -18.67 10.47
CA PHE A 187 -7.86 -19.24 10.09
C PHE A 187 -8.23 -20.32 11.10
N GLN A 188 -9.35 -20.16 11.79
CA GLN A 188 -9.83 -21.09 12.81
C GLN A 188 -11.36 -21.04 12.86
N ASP A 189 -12.02 -22.20 12.99
CA ASP A 189 -13.48 -22.33 13.12
C ASP A 189 -14.26 -21.57 12.04
N ASN A 190 -13.80 -21.69 10.79
CA ASN A 190 -14.33 -21.00 9.61
C ASN A 190 -14.25 -19.45 9.65
N ASN A 191 -13.49 -18.90 10.59
CA ASN A 191 -13.25 -17.48 10.75
C ASN A 191 -11.80 -17.14 10.43
N LEU A 192 -11.61 -16.05 9.69
CA LEU A 192 -10.32 -15.41 9.50
C LEU A 192 -10.14 -14.33 10.56
N TYR A 193 -9.19 -14.56 11.45
CA TYR A 193 -8.71 -13.56 12.41
C TYR A 193 -7.49 -12.87 11.83
N TYR A 194 -7.40 -11.56 12.01
CA TYR A 194 -6.26 -10.78 11.56
C TYR A 194 -5.91 -9.65 12.52
N SER A 195 -4.63 -9.31 12.53
CA SER A 195 -4.10 -8.16 13.25
C SER A 195 -2.94 -7.57 12.45
N PHE A 196 -3.06 -6.30 12.10
CA PHE A 196 -2.05 -5.53 11.39
C PHE A 196 -1.61 -4.37 12.26
N LYS A 197 -0.30 -4.23 12.44
CA LYS A 197 0.30 -3.16 13.26
C LYS A 197 1.37 -2.41 12.48
N LYS A 198 1.31 -1.08 12.48
CA LYS A 198 2.36 -0.20 11.93
C LYS A 198 2.35 1.16 12.61
N THR A 199 3.55 1.72 12.78
CA THR A 199 3.73 3.07 13.34
C THR A 199 4.07 4.05 12.23
N PHE A 200 3.29 5.13 12.14
CA PHE A 200 3.49 6.23 11.21
C PHE A 200 4.05 7.43 11.96
N LYS A 201 5.28 7.80 11.62
CA LYS A 201 5.96 8.96 12.21
C LYS A 201 5.36 10.27 11.69
N ASN A 202 5.41 11.32 12.50
CA ASN A 202 4.96 12.67 12.18
C ASN A 202 3.49 12.70 11.70
N ARG A 203 2.66 11.89 12.34
CA ARG A 203 1.23 11.77 12.06
C ARG A 203 0.50 11.77 13.38
N SER A 204 -0.50 12.65 13.48
CA SER A 204 -1.37 12.72 14.65
C SER A 204 -2.43 11.62 14.61
N ALA A 205 -2.66 10.95 15.73
CA ALA A 205 -3.67 9.90 15.84
C ALA A 205 -5.07 10.45 15.57
N THR A 206 -5.38 11.66 16.07
CA THR A 206 -6.67 12.34 15.85
C THR A 206 -6.90 12.61 14.37
N GLN A 207 -5.91 13.22 13.68
CA GLN A 207 -6.03 13.53 12.25
C GLN A 207 -6.23 12.28 11.39
N MET A 208 -5.53 11.19 11.74
CA MET A 208 -5.66 9.91 11.03
C MET A 208 -7.03 9.25 11.29
N ALA A 209 -7.52 9.29 12.52
CA ALA A 209 -8.83 8.78 12.88
C ALA A 209 -9.95 9.56 12.18
N ASP A 210 -9.88 10.89 12.16
CA ASP A 210 -10.87 11.75 11.47
C ASP A 210 -10.89 11.49 9.98
N ARG A 211 -9.72 11.41 9.33
CA ARG A 211 -9.63 11.09 7.91
C ARG A 211 -10.17 9.69 7.60
N ASN A 212 -9.86 8.69 8.44
CA ASN A 212 -10.42 7.36 8.27
C ASN A 212 -11.94 7.35 8.44
N TRP A 213 -12.45 8.05 9.44
CA TRP A 213 -13.89 8.19 9.68
C TRP A 213 -14.61 8.80 8.47
N GLU A 214 -14.10 9.92 7.95
CA GLU A 214 -14.66 10.57 6.77
C GLU A 214 -14.73 9.61 5.57
N ASN A 215 -13.66 8.87 5.31
CA ASN A 215 -13.61 7.91 4.21
C ASN A 215 -14.58 6.74 4.43
N GLU A 216 -14.69 6.23 5.65
CA GLU A 216 -15.60 5.12 5.99
C GLU A 216 -17.07 5.52 5.88
N ILE A 217 -17.45 6.73 6.30
CA ILE A 217 -18.82 7.26 6.17
C ILE A 217 -19.13 7.64 4.73
N LYS A 218 -18.13 8.09 3.98
CA LYS A 218 -18.20 8.23 2.53
C LYS A 218 -18.14 6.86 1.82
N PHE A 219 -18.19 5.71 2.49
CA PHE A 219 -18.14 4.38 1.84
C PHE A 219 -16.97 4.20 0.84
N VAL A 220 -15.84 4.85 1.10
CA VAL A 220 -14.63 4.63 0.32
C VAL A 220 -14.24 3.17 0.47
N THR A 221 -14.27 2.42 -0.63
CA THR A 221 -13.95 1.00 -0.60
C THR A 221 -12.44 0.77 -0.69
N TYR A 222 -11.98 -0.23 0.04
CA TYR A 222 -10.59 -0.70 0.00
C TYR A 222 -10.49 -2.05 -0.74
N ARG A 223 -11.53 -2.42 -1.50
CA ARG A 223 -11.56 -3.63 -2.35
C ARG A 223 -11.15 -3.30 -3.78
N SER A 224 -10.98 -4.33 -4.62
CA SER A 224 -10.72 -4.14 -6.06
C SER A 224 -11.91 -3.46 -6.75
N ALA A 225 -11.68 -2.86 -7.93
CA ALA A 225 -12.75 -2.19 -8.68
C ALA A 225 -13.87 -3.16 -9.09
N SER A 226 -13.53 -4.40 -9.45
CA SER A 226 -14.51 -5.44 -9.76
C SER A 226 -15.36 -5.80 -8.54
N GLU A 227 -14.75 -5.99 -7.37
CA GLU A 227 -15.50 -6.28 -6.15
C GLU A 227 -16.33 -5.07 -5.69
N ALA A 228 -15.81 -3.86 -5.83
CA ALA A 228 -16.53 -2.61 -5.53
C ALA A 228 -17.80 -2.45 -6.38
N ALA A 229 -17.72 -2.77 -7.68
CA ALA A 229 -18.86 -2.67 -8.59
C ALA A 229 -20.01 -3.63 -8.25
N THR A 230 -19.72 -4.73 -7.55
CA THR A 230 -20.73 -5.69 -7.10
C THR A 230 -21.46 -5.26 -5.81
N GLN A 231 -21.09 -4.12 -5.23
CA GLN A 231 -21.52 -3.72 -3.90
C GLN A 231 -22.31 -2.42 -3.88
N GLN A 232 -23.31 -2.36 -3.00
CA GLN A 232 -24.08 -1.16 -2.72
C GLN A 232 -24.18 -0.95 -1.21
N PHE A 233 -24.24 0.31 -0.79
CA PHE A 233 -24.29 0.70 0.62
C PHE A 233 -25.47 1.63 0.85
N HIS A 234 -26.20 1.39 1.94
CA HIS A 234 -27.36 2.18 2.34
C HIS A 234 -27.25 2.54 3.81
N VAL A 235 -27.31 3.83 4.13
CA VAL A 235 -27.48 4.27 5.52
C VAL A 235 -28.93 4.00 5.91
N VAL A 236 -29.13 3.02 6.78
CA VAL A 236 -30.46 2.62 7.27
C VAL A 236 -30.93 3.57 8.37
N GLN A 237 -30.04 3.90 9.31
CA GLN A 237 -30.36 4.77 10.43
C GLN A 237 -29.10 5.48 10.94
N LYS A 238 -29.21 6.78 11.23
CA LYS A 238 -28.19 7.55 11.94
C LYS A 238 -28.63 7.70 13.40
N PHE A 239 -27.83 7.21 14.34
CA PHE A 239 -28.10 7.38 15.78
C PHE A 239 -27.59 8.73 16.28
N ASN A 240 -26.38 9.09 15.85
CA ASN A 240 -25.70 10.36 16.10
C ASN A 240 -24.61 10.54 15.03
N ASP A 241 -23.79 11.59 15.16
CA ASP A 241 -22.69 11.87 14.22
C ASP A 241 -21.56 10.83 14.26
N GLU A 242 -21.62 9.91 15.23
CA GLU A 242 -20.58 8.93 15.55
C GLU A 242 -21.04 7.49 15.41
N THR A 243 -22.28 7.24 15.01
CA THR A 243 -22.87 5.89 15.01
C THR A 243 -23.96 5.78 13.96
N TYR A 244 -23.74 4.87 13.01
CA TYR A 244 -24.58 4.63 11.85
C TYR A 244 -24.90 3.14 11.73
N LEU A 245 -26.15 2.83 11.37
CA LEU A 245 -26.58 1.52 10.91
C LEU A 245 -26.56 1.50 9.40
N ILE A 246 -25.80 0.57 8.83
CA ILE A 246 -25.58 0.47 7.39
C ILE A 246 -25.95 -0.93 6.90
N ALA A 247 -26.70 -0.96 5.81
CA ALA A 247 -26.91 -2.17 5.03
C ALA A 247 -25.95 -2.15 3.83
N ARG A 248 -25.20 -3.23 3.66
CA ARG A 248 -24.37 -3.48 2.48
C ARG A 248 -25.00 -4.60 1.68
N GLU A 249 -25.19 -4.38 0.40
CA GLU A 249 -25.63 -5.40 -0.55
C GLU A 249 -24.46 -5.79 -1.44
N LYS A 250 -24.34 -7.08 -1.74
CA LYS A 250 -23.33 -7.65 -2.63
C LYS A 250 -23.98 -8.70 -3.52
N GLN A 251 -23.68 -8.70 -4.81
CA GLN A 251 -24.10 -9.81 -5.67
C GLN A 251 -23.46 -11.13 -5.19
N ASP A 252 -24.27 -12.19 -5.12
CA ASP A 252 -23.80 -13.52 -4.72
C ASP A 252 -22.88 -14.08 -5.82
N PRO A 253 -21.60 -14.37 -5.52
CA PRO A 253 -20.67 -14.87 -6.53
C PRO A 253 -21.04 -16.29 -7.02
N ASP A 254 -21.74 -17.06 -6.20
CA ASP A 254 -22.07 -18.47 -6.48
C ASP A 254 -23.47 -18.62 -7.08
N HIS A 255 -24.31 -17.59 -6.98
CA HIS A 255 -25.70 -17.62 -7.46
C HIS A 255 -26.07 -16.35 -8.24
N GLU A 256 -26.04 -16.47 -9.57
CA GLU A 256 -26.38 -15.38 -10.48
C GLU A 256 -27.79 -14.81 -10.20
N GLY A 257 -27.89 -13.48 -10.19
CA GLY A 257 -29.12 -12.74 -9.90
C GLY A 257 -29.52 -12.70 -8.42
N LYS A 258 -28.79 -13.35 -7.51
CA LYS A 258 -29.02 -13.23 -6.06
C LYS A 258 -28.16 -12.12 -5.45
N VAL A 259 -28.70 -11.49 -4.42
CA VAL A 259 -28.03 -10.45 -3.63
C VAL A 259 -27.93 -10.92 -2.18
N VAL A 260 -26.75 -10.74 -1.61
CA VAL A 260 -26.44 -10.95 -0.20
C VAL A 260 -26.45 -9.60 0.50
N ARG A 261 -27.19 -9.49 1.61
CA ARG A 261 -27.26 -8.26 2.41
C ARG A 261 -26.61 -8.46 3.78
N LEU A 262 -25.74 -7.56 4.18
CA LEU A 262 -25.09 -7.51 5.49
C LEU A 262 -25.55 -6.25 6.23
N LEU A 263 -26.02 -6.40 7.47
CA LEU A 263 -26.36 -5.27 8.34
C LEU A 263 -25.27 -5.11 9.40
N TYR A 264 -24.72 -3.92 9.54
CA TYR A 264 -23.69 -3.63 10.53
C TYR A 264 -23.81 -2.23 11.13
N LEU A 265 -23.30 -2.08 12.34
CA LEU A 265 -23.03 -0.78 12.93
C LEU A 265 -21.64 -0.32 12.56
N ARG A 266 -21.54 0.97 12.25
CA ARG A 266 -20.29 1.69 12.08
C ARG A 266 -20.26 2.84 13.07
N PHE A 267 -19.24 2.87 13.91
CA PHE A 267 -19.12 3.88 14.93
C PHE A 267 -17.67 4.23 15.22
N ARG A 268 -17.44 5.43 15.76
CA ARG A 268 -16.12 5.80 16.30
C ARG A 268 -16.16 6.03 17.79
N LEU A 269 -15.05 5.73 18.45
CA LEU A 269 -14.86 5.84 19.90
C LEU A 269 -13.60 6.64 20.20
N LEU A 270 -13.65 7.42 21.28
CA LEU A 270 -12.50 7.94 21.98
C LEU A 270 -12.34 7.13 23.26
N GLU A 271 -11.22 6.42 23.39
CA GLU A 271 -10.91 5.61 24.56
C GLU A 271 -10.22 6.45 25.64
N VAL A 272 -10.29 5.98 26.89
CA VAL A 272 -9.78 6.71 28.08
C VAL A 272 -8.28 7.01 28.00
N ASN A 273 -7.53 6.18 27.28
CA ASN A 273 -6.09 6.36 27.04
C ASN A 273 -5.77 7.38 25.93
N GLY A 274 -6.76 8.09 25.39
CA GLY A 274 -6.59 9.05 24.29
C GLY A 274 -6.49 8.40 22.91
N SER A 275 -6.62 7.08 22.79
CA SER A 275 -6.68 6.40 21.49
C SER A 275 -8.06 6.51 20.85
N TYR A 276 -8.09 6.53 19.52
CA TYR A 276 -9.32 6.55 18.75
C TYR A 276 -9.56 5.19 18.11
N ALA A 277 -10.82 4.80 17.96
CA ALA A 277 -11.20 3.59 17.25
C ALA A 277 -12.30 3.91 16.23
N VAL A 278 -12.16 3.42 15.00
CA VAL A 278 -13.25 3.33 14.03
C VAL A 278 -13.61 1.86 13.88
N VAL A 279 -14.87 1.52 14.16
CA VAL A 279 -15.31 0.14 14.31
C VAL A 279 -16.44 -0.17 13.34
N THR A 280 -16.36 -1.34 12.72
CA THR A 280 -17.45 -1.96 11.95
C THR A 280 -17.80 -3.29 12.61
N GLN A 281 -19.06 -3.45 13.02
CA GLN A 281 -19.54 -4.62 13.72
C GLN A 281 -20.85 -5.11 13.11
N SER A 282 -20.88 -6.36 12.64
CA SER A 282 -22.12 -7.01 12.18
C SER A 282 -23.18 -7.01 13.29
N VAL A 283 -24.42 -6.68 12.90
CA VAL A 283 -25.58 -6.77 13.77
C VAL A 283 -26.12 -8.20 13.71
N PRO A 284 -26.37 -8.86 14.87
CA PRO A 284 -26.94 -10.20 14.90
C PRO A 284 -28.25 -10.29 14.11
N GLN A 285 -28.41 -11.36 13.34
CA GLN A 285 -29.66 -11.63 12.65
C GLN A 285 -30.77 -11.96 13.67
N GLU A 286 -31.92 -11.33 13.52
CA GLU A 286 -33.10 -11.55 14.35
C GLU A 286 -34.31 -11.82 13.47
N ALA A 287 -35.26 -12.60 14.00
CA ALA A 287 -36.47 -13.01 13.29
C ALA A 287 -37.32 -11.81 12.77
N SER A 288 -37.18 -10.65 13.41
CA SER A 288 -37.84 -9.41 12.98
C SER A 288 -37.28 -8.83 11.68
N PHE A 289 -36.07 -9.21 11.26
CA PHE A 289 -35.47 -8.78 10.00
C PHE A 289 -35.81 -9.72 8.84
N SER A 290 -36.34 -10.92 9.12
CA SER A 290 -36.65 -11.96 8.13
C SER A 290 -38.08 -11.91 7.57
N THR A 291 -38.90 -10.92 7.93
CA THR A 291 -40.23 -10.73 7.33
C THR A 291 -40.17 -9.77 6.14
N GLY A 292 -40.41 -10.29 4.92
CA GLY A 292 -40.38 -9.56 3.65
C GLY A 292 -39.26 -10.00 2.69
N THR A 293 -38.96 -9.18 1.67
CA THR A 293 -37.87 -9.37 0.67
C THR A 293 -36.47 -9.54 1.28
N LEU A 294 -36.35 -9.34 2.60
CA LEU A 294 -35.17 -9.53 3.44
C LEU A 294 -34.91 -11.01 3.83
N GLY A 295 -35.79 -11.96 3.46
CA GLY A 295 -35.78 -13.34 3.94
C GLY A 295 -34.61 -14.23 3.49
N LYS A 296 -33.64 -13.73 2.73
CA LYS A 296 -32.47 -14.52 2.29
C LYS A 296 -31.18 -13.71 2.48
N ILE A 297 -30.66 -13.76 3.70
CA ILE A 297 -29.41 -13.12 4.08
C ILE A 297 -28.44 -14.21 4.56
N TRP A 298 -27.30 -14.33 3.87
CA TRP A 298 -26.08 -14.96 4.39
C TRP A 298 -25.08 -13.85 4.67
N ALA A 299 -25.20 -13.21 5.83
CA ALA A 299 -24.29 -12.17 6.22
C ALA A 299 -23.04 -12.81 6.81
N ASN A 300 -21.87 -12.55 6.21
CA ASN A 300 -20.62 -12.84 6.89
C ASN A 300 -20.55 -12.01 8.18
N ASP A 301 -20.34 -12.67 9.32
CA ASP A 301 -20.06 -11.96 10.56
C ASP A 301 -18.71 -11.27 10.41
N ALA A 302 -18.68 -9.96 10.63
CA ALA A 302 -17.49 -9.14 10.50
C ALA A 302 -17.37 -8.24 11.72
N CYS A 303 -16.20 -8.27 12.33
CA CYS A 303 -15.78 -7.36 13.38
C CYS A 303 -14.45 -6.76 12.92
N MET A 304 -14.40 -5.44 12.74
CA MET A 304 -13.21 -4.74 12.30
C MET A 304 -13.00 -3.51 13.18
N TRP A 305 -11.81 -3.41 13.75
CA TRP A 305 -11.37 -2.31 14.61
C TRP A 305 -10.15 -1.66 14.00
N ASN A 306 -10.26 -0.37 13.66
CA ASN A 306 -9.14 0.47 13.27
C ASN A 306 -8.78 1.36 14.47
N HIS A 307 -7.75 0.99 15.22
CA HIS A 307 -7.24 1.81 16.30
C HIS A 307 -6.15 2.76 15.84
N PHE A 308 -6.20 3.97 16.37
CA PHE A 308 -5.21 5.03 16.20
C PHE A 308 -4.72 5.43 17.58
N ILE A 309 -3.49 5.04 17.90
CA ILE A 309 -2.88 5.19 19.21
C ILE A 309 -1.84 6.30 19.12
N PRO A 310 -2.00 7.42 19.86
CA PRO A 310 -0.98 8.45 19.92
C PRO A 310 0.24 7.92 20.69
N VAL A 311 1.42 8.06 20.11
CA VAL A 311 2.70 7.69 20.71
C VAL A 311 3.61 8.91 20.64
N MET A 312 4.03 9.42 21.78
CA MET A 312 4.98 10.53 21.85
C MET A 312 6.41 9.99 21.80
N ASP A 313 7.26 10.60 20.99
CA ASP A 313 8.69 10.30 21.00
C ASP A 313 9.44 11.06 22.12
N GLU A 314 10.73 10.78 22.27
CA GLU A 314 11.60 11.43 23.27
C GLU A 314 11.71 12.96 23.09
N LYS A 315 11.37 13.48 21.90
CA LYS A 315 11.40 14.90 21.55
C LYS A 315 10.04 15.57 21.72
N GLY A 316 9.01 14.82 22.10
CA GLY A 316 7.63 15.31 22.23
C GLY A 316 6.89 15.40 20.89
N GLU A 317 7.39 14.80 19.82
CA GLU A 317 6.69 14.70 18.55
C GLU A 317 5.68 13.54 18.58
N GLU A 318 4.47 13.80 18.10
CA GLU A 318 3.42 12.79 18.03
C GLU A 318 3.63 11.85 16.84
N HIS A 319 3.48 10.56 17.09
CA HIS A 319 3.40 9.50 16.10
C HIS A 319 2.07 8.76 16.27
N CYS A 320 1.59 8.15 15.18
CA CYS A 320 0.37 7.37 15.20
C CYS A 320 0.72 5.89 15.03
N GLU A 321 0.52 5.10 16.07
CA GLU A 321 0.53 3.65 15.97
C GLU A 321 -0.86 3.15 15.60
N ILE A 322 -0.96 2.37 14.53
CA ILE A 322 -2.23 1.92 13.99
C ILE A 322 -2.34 0.41 14.13
N HIS A 323 -3.42 -0.04 14.75
CA HIS A 323 -3.78 -1.45 14.85
C HIS A 323 -5.10 -1.68 14.11
N LEU A 324 -5.03 -2.41 12.99
CA LEU A 324 -6.22 -2.95 12.32
C LEU A 324 -6.42 -4.39 12.77
N THR A 325 -7.43 -4.63 13.59
CA THR A 325 -7.72 -5.95 14.16
C THR A 325 -9.14 -6.35 13.81
N GLY A 326 -9.34 -7.61 13.47
CA GLY A 326 -10.68 -8.07 13.17
C GLY A 326 -10.81 -9.56 13.00
N SER A 327 -12.07 -9.95 12.83
CA SER A 327 -12.47 -11.29 12.45
C SER A 327 -13.54 -11.20 11.39
N SER A 328 -13.49 -12.09 10.41
CA SER A 328 -14.60 -12.29 9.49
C SER A 328 -14.89 -13.77 9.29
N SER A 329 -16.17 -14.13 9.23
CA SER A 329 -16.53 -15.44 8.73
C SER A 329 -16.18 -15.49 7.25
N VAL A 330 -15.27 -16.39 6.90
CA VAL A 330 -14.95 -16.67 5.52
C VAL A 330 -15.98 -17.69 5.07
N GLY A 331 -16.64 -17.48 3.93
CA GLY A 331 -17.65 -18.41 3.40
C GLY A 331 -17.08 -19.80 3.11
N ASP A 332 -17.06 -20.20 1.84
CA ASP A 332 -16.44 -21.49 1.46
C ASP A 332 -14.94 -21.53 1.85
N PRO A 333 -14.48 -22.56 2.59
CA PRO A 333 -13.06 -22.81 2.86
C PRO A 333 -12.15 -22.76 1.63
N ARG A 334 -12.67 -23.08 0.43
CA ARG A 334 -11.93 -23.02 -0.83
C ARG A 334 -11.50 -21.61 -1.21
N SER A 335 -12.15 -20.58 -0.67
CA SER A 335 -11.87 -19.16 -0.94
C SER A 335 -10.98 -18.50 0.11
N VAL A 336 -10.51 -19.24 1.13
CA VAL A 336 -9.73 -18.68 2.25
C VAL A 336 -8.48 -17.94 1.78
N ARG A 337 -7.71 -18.54 0.86
CA ARG A 337 -6.47 -17.92 0.34
C ARG A 337 -6.76 -16.60 -0.37
N THR A 338 -7.83 -16.54 -1.16
CA THR A 338 -8.26 -15.34 -1.87
C THR A 338 -8.72 -14.27 -0.88
N ASN A 339 -9.47 -14.64 0.15
CA ASN A 339 -9.95 -13.71 1.18
C ASN A 339 -8.82 -13.14 2.04
N VAL A 340 -7.81 -13.96 2.37
CA VAL A 340 -6.58 -13.49 3.04
C VAL A 340 -5.82 -12.50 2.14
N LEU A 341 -5.61 -12.85 0.87
CA LEU A 341 -4.92 -11.98 -0.08
C LEU A 341 -5.66 -10.64 -0.25
N GLU A 342 -6.98 -10.66 -0.41
CA GLU A 342 -7.78 -9.43 -0.51
C GLU A 342 -7.79 -8.62 0.78
N THR A 343 -7.63 -9.25 1.95
CA THR A 343 -7.47 -8.53 3.22
C THR A 343 -6.14 -7.79 3.26
N VAL A 344 -5.06 -8.44 2.83
CA VAL A 344 -3.72 -7.80 2.73
C VAL A 344 -3.71 -6.71 1.65
N MET A 345 -4.29 -6.95 0.48
CA MET A 345 -4.39 -5.93 -0.57
C MET A 345 -5.26 -4.76 -0.14
N GLY A 346 -6.34 -5.03 0.59
CA GLY A 346 -7.19 -4.01 1.18
C GLY A 346 -6.47 -3.15 2.20
N LEU A 347 -5.59 -3.73 3.03
CA LEU A 347 -4.71 -2.98 3.94
C LEU A 347 -3.82 -1.99 3.18
N LEU A 348 -3.22 -2.40 2.06
CA LEU A 348 -2.35 -1.53 1.26
C LEU A 348 -3.13 -0.40 0.58
N ARG A 349 -4.34 -0.69 0.07
CA ARG A 349 -5.25 0.34 -0.47
C ARG A 349 -5.68 1.31 0.64
N TRP A 350 -6.00 0.79 1.82
CA TRP A 350 -6.33 1.58 2.99
C TRP A 350 -5.19 2.52 3.39
N GLU A 351 -3.94 2.03 3.45
CA GLU A 351 -2.78 2.86 3.79
C GLU A 351 -2.62 4.00 2.77
N ASN A 352 -2.67 3.67 1.47
CA ASN A 352 -2.50 4.66 0.41
C ASN A 352 -3.57 5.76 0.46
N ILE A 353 -4.82 5.41 0.77
CA ILE A 353 -5.94 6.35 0.80
C ILE A 353 -5.97 7.18 2.09
N ASN A 354 -5.74 6.55 3.25
CA ASN A 354 -5.92 7.19 4.56
C ASN A 354 -4.65 7.86 5.07
N VAL A 355 -3.47 7.32 4.76
CA VAL A 355 -2.19 7.91 5.16
C VAL A 355 -1.67 8.84 4.07
N GLY A 356 -1.90 8.49 2.80
CA GLY A 356 -1.28 9.14 1.65
C GLY A 356 0.18 8.75 1.47
N PRO A 357 0.84 9.19 0.37
CA PRO A 357 2.25 8.92 0.17
C PRO A 357 3.07 9.60 1.28
N THR A 358 3.85 8.80 2.02
CA THR A 358 4.77 9.28 3.07
C THR A 358 5.82 10.25 2.51
N LEU A 359 6.06 10.21 1.19
CA LEU A 359 6.97 11.09 0.46
C LEU A 359 6.19 11.97 -0.52
N SER A 360 6.06 13.26 -0.20
CA SER A 360 5.75 14.28 -1.20
C SER A 360 7.07 14.84 -1.74
N LEU A 361 7.48 14.39 -2.94
CA LEU A 361 8.67 14.91 -3.65
C LEU A 361 8.53 16.39 -4.09
N THR A 362 7.49 17.09 -3.66
CA THR A 362 7.20 18.49 -3.97
C THR A 362 7.76 19.49 -2.96
N GLN A 363 8.42 19.05 -1.88
CA GLN A 363 9.01 19.94 -0.86
C GLN A 363 10.50 20.29 -1.09
N ALA A 364 11.08 19.95 -2.23
CA ALA A 364 12.37 20.50 -2.62
C ALA A 364 12.15 21.85 -3.32
N PHE A 365 12.33 22.95 -2.57
CA PHE A 365 12.61 24.35 -2.94
C PHE A 365 11.88 25.29 -1.98
N GLN A 366 12.44 25.47 -0.78
CA GLN A 366 12.44 26.80 -0.16
C GLN A 366 13.67 27.50 -0.73
N PRO A 367 13.54 28.53 -1.57
CA PRO A 367 14.66 29.40 -1.85
C PRO A 367 15.05 30.06 -0.52
N ASP A 368 16.35 30.01 -0.20
CA ASP A 368 16.94 30.70 0.93
C ASP A 368 16.44 32.15 0.95
N ARG A 369 16.06 32.62 2.15
CA ARG A 369 15.85 34.04 2.39
C ARG A 369 17.21 34.70 2.34
N ASP A 370 17.56 35.23 1.17
CA ASP A 370 18.73 36.06 1.00
C ASP A 370 18.74 37.20 2.00
N GLU A 371 19.92 37.36 2.58
CA GLU A 371 20.31 38.32 3.58
C GLU A 371 20.01 39.75 3.14
N HIS A 372 19.44 40.54 4.05
CA HIS A 372 19.32 41.98 3.91
C HIS A 372 20.71 42.62 3.88
N PHE A 373 21.25 42.84 2.69
CA PHE A 373 22.35 43.78 2.46
C PHE A 373 21.77 45.20 2.50
N VAL A 374 22.06 45.94 3.57
CA VAL A 374 21.72 47.35 3.73
C VAL A 374 22.76 48.17 2.96
N GLU A 375 22.41 48.65 1.77
CA GLU A 375 23.17 49.71 1.10
C GLU A 375 22.89 51.05 1.80
N ARG A 376 23.88 51.53 2.57
CA ARG A 376 24.01 52.96 2.86
C ARG A 376 24.65 53.64 1.65
N TYR A 377 23.87 54.38 0.87
CA TYR A 377 24.42 55.48 0.09
C TYR A 377 24.07 56.80 0.78
N GLY A 378 25.13 57.50 1.19
CA GLY A 378 25.05 58.88 1.61
C GLY A 378 24.80 59.78 0.40
N ALA A 379 23.95 60.78 0.61
CA ALA A 379 23.87 61.96 -0.24
C ALA A 379 24.07 63.16 0.68
N ASP A 380 25.28 63.71 0.63
CA ASP A 380 25.59 65.05 1.10
C ASP A 380 26.01 65.86 -0.14
N GLY A 381 25.46 67.07 -0.27
CA GLY A 381 26.04 68.14 -1.09
C GLY A 381 25.27 68.53 -2.35
N SER A 382 24.24 69.38 -2.20
CA SER A 382 24.20 70.78 -2.71
C SER A 382 22.79 71.34 -2.59
#